data_AF-A0A7Y8KUP9-F1
#
_entry.id   AF-A0A7Y8KUP9-F1
#
_cell.length_a   1.000
_cell.length_b   1.000
_cell.length_c   1.000
_cell.angle_alpha   90.00
_cell.angle_beta   90.00
_cell.angle_gamma   90.00
#
_symmetry.space_group_name_H-M   'P 1'
#
loop_
_entity.id
_entity.type
_entity.pdbx_description
1 polymer ?
#
loop_
_entity_poly.entity_id
_entity_poly.type
_entity_poly.pdbx_seq_one_letter_code
_entity_poly.pdbx_strand_id
1 'polypeptide(L)'
;MLLGAAAQAQQAAAPEPVEPPPATAQGEVTTLGEVRALKPDDEPLDLYRFKNPVQVQPNRFSRTWSEPPSPEQVSMSGGYLMMGINQGLAKAAQGVSKLTGGPAQIQSATARPPPELTEEEQRRAMEVCAQQGGCPTPLP
;
A
#
# COMPACT_ATOMS: atom_id res chain seq x y z
N MET A 1 7.66 -13.10 -43.01
CA MET A 1 6.26 -12.91 -43.45
C MET A 1 5.38 -13.00 -42.21
N LEU A 2 4.75 -11.90 -41.81
CA LEU A 2 3.83 -11.84 -40.66
C LEU A 2 2.40 -11.70 -41.20
N LEU A 3 1.55 -12.70 -40.96
CA LEU A 3 0.12 -12.64 -41.26
C LEU A 3 -0.58 -11.90 -40.11
N GLY A 4 -1.13 -10.74 -40.39
CA GLY A 4 -2.08 -10.04 -39.51
C GLY A 4 -3.47 -10.66 -39.64
N ALA A 5 -4.04 -11.11 -38.54
CA ALA A 5 -5.43 -11.55 -38.48
C ALA A 5 -6.33 -10.33 -38.25
N ALA A 6 -7.16 -9.99 -39.24
CA ALA A 6 -8.21 -9.00 -39.09
C ALA A 6 -9.44 -9.65 -38.43
N ALA A 7 -9.80 -9.19 -37.23
CA ALA A 7 -11.06 -9.53 -36.59
C ALA A 7 -12.20 -8.75 -37.26
N GLN A 8 -13.21 -9.45 -37.80
CA GLN A 8 -14.42 -8.83 -38.33
C GLN A 8 -15.51 -8.86 -37.26
N ALA A 9 -16.03 -7.69 -36.89
CA ALA A 9 -17.20 -7.56 -36.04
C ALA A 9 -18.46 -7.88 -36.85
N GLN A 10 -19.22 -8.91 -36.45
CA GLN A 10 -20.52 -9.20 -37.02
C GLN A 10 -21.54 -8.18 -36.49
N GLN A 11 -21.98 -7.27 -37.36
CA GLN A 11 -23.10 -6.37 -37.09
C GLN A 11 -24.38 -7.20 -37.03
N ALA A 12 -24.98 -7.32 -35.84
CA ALA A 12 -26.31 -7.91 -35.70
C ALA A 12 -27.34 -7.01 -36.40
N ALA A 13 -28.19 -7.60 -37.24
CA ALA A 13 -29.26 -6.89 -37.93
C ALA A 13 -30.24 -6.27 -36.92
N ALA A 14 -30.66 -5.02 -37.18
CA ALA A 14 -31.70 -4.37 -36.40
C ALA A 14 -33.04 -5.09 -36.62
N PRO A 15 -33.85 -5.33 -35.58
CA PRO A 15 -35.15 -5.97 -35.75
C PRO A 15 -36.11 -5.02 -36.50
N GLU A 16 -36.87 -5.59 -37.43
CA GLU A 16 -37.86 -4.84 -38.22
C GLU A 16 -39.06 -4.39 -37.36
N PRO A 17 -39.70 -3.26 -37.68
CA PRO A 17 -40.87 -2.78 -36.93
C PRO A 17 -42.08 -3.68 -37.17
N VAL A 18 -42.66 -4.21 -36.09
CA VAL A 18 -43.89 -5.00 -36.13
C VAL A 18 -45.09 -4.05 -36.05
N GLU A 19 -46.00 -4.10 -37.02
CA GLU A 19 -47.25 -3.31 -36.99
C GLU A 19 -48.18 -3.79 -35.86
N PRO A 20 -48.87 -2.86 -35.17
CA PRO A 20 -49.75 -3.23 -34.06
C PRO A 20 -51.08 -3.82 -34.55
N PRO A 21 -51.69 -4.78 -33.81
CA PRO A 21 -52.97 -5.38 -34.16
C PRO A 21 -54.13 -4.38 -33.96
N PRO A 22 -55.27 -4.58 -34.65
CA PRO A 22 -56.38 -3.63 -34.63
C PRO A 22 -57.05 -3.57 -33.24
N ALA A 23 -57.40 -2.36 -32.82
CA ALA A 23 -57.98 -2.08 -31.51
C ALA A 23 -59.36 -2.73 -31.36
N THR A 24 -59.49 -3.62 -30.37
CA THR A 24 -60.79 -4.13 -29.93
C THR A 24 -61.39 -3.19 -28.90
N ALA A 25 -62.58 -2.66 -29.22
CA ALA A 25 -63.28 -1.69 -28.40
C ALA A 25 -64.02 -2.38 -27.25
N GLN A 26 -63.42 -2.47 -26.06
CA GLN A 26 -64.16 -2.72 -24.80
C GLN A 26 -63.42 -2.12 -23.58
N GLY A 27 -64.09 -1.21 -22.86
CA GLY A 27 -63.90 -0.98 -21.42
C GLY A 27 -62.71 -0.08 -21.01
N GLU A 28 -62.99 0.79 -20.03
CA GLU A 28 -62.09 1.75 -19.41
C GLU A 28 -60.87 1.08 -18.74
N VAL A 29 -59.64 1.35 -19.24
CA VAL A 29 -58.38 1.05 -18.54
C VAL A 29 -57.44 2.24 -18.70
N THR A 30 -57.21 3.00 -17.63
CA THR A 30 -56.18 4.04 -17.60
C THR A 30 -54.82 3.38 -17.43
N THR A 31 -54.19 2.98 -18.53
CA THR A 31 -52.79 2.51 -18.49
C THR A 31 -51.87 3.71 -18.23
N LEU A 32 -50.94 3.59 -17.29
CA LEU A 32 -49.86 4.58 -17.10
C LEU A 32 -49.12 4.77 -18.44
N GLY A 33 -48.87 6.02 -18.82
CA GLY A 33 -48.17 6.35 -20.06
C GLY A 33 -46.78 5.68 -20.13
N GLU A 34 -46.31 5.38 -21.34
CA GLU A 34 -45.02 4.69 -21.56
C GLU A 34 -43.87 5.45 -20.90
N VAL A 35 -43.24 4.84 -19.88
CA VAL A 35 -42.00 5.35 -19.28
C VAL A 35 -40.84 4.78 -20.07
N ARG A 36 -40.23 5.60 -20.94
CA ARG A 36 -38.98 5.25 -21.61
C ARG A 36 -37.81 5.60 -20.71
N ALA A 37 -37.06 4.59 -20.28
CA ALA A 37 -35.77 4.80 -19.65
C ALA A 37 -34.81 5.37 -20.70
N LEU A 38 -34.57 6.67 -20.66
CA LEU A 38 -33.50 7.30 -21.43
C LEU A 38 -32.18 6.90 -20.78
N LYS A 39 -31.26 6.38 -21.59
CA LYS A 39 -29.90 6.11 -21.14
C LYS A 39 -29.26 7.44 -20.72
N PRO A 40 -28.68 7.55 -19.50
CA PRO A 40 -27.90 8.72 -19.14
C PRO A 40 -26.72 8.88 -20.10
N ASP A 41 -26.28 10.12 -20.31
CA ASP A 41 -25.18 10.42 -21.23
C ASP A 41 -23.93 9.59 -20.88
N ASP A 42 -23.33 8.97 -21.90
CA ASP A 42 -22.09 8.21 -21.75
C ASP A 42 -20.93 9.20 -21.52
N GLU A 43 -20.68 9.57 -20.26
CA GLU A 43 -19.42 10.20 -19.92
C GLU A 43 -18.28 9.19 -20.13
N PRO A 44 -17.20 9.54 -20.84
CA PRO A 44 -16.07 8.63 -21.02
C PRO A 44 -15.48 8.27 -19.65
N LEU A 45 -15.35 6.96 -19.39
CA LEU A 45 -14.79 6.43 -18.16
C LEU A 45 -13.32 6.86 -18.01
N ASP A 46 -13.08 7.92 -17.23
CA ASP A 46 -11.74 8.37 -16.89
C ASP A 46 -11.14 7.48 -15.79
N LEU A 47 -10.34 6.50 -16.21
CA LEU A 47 -9.62 5.58 -15.33
C LEU A 47 -8.60 6.28 -14.41
N TYR A 48 -8.21 7.51 -14.73
CA TYR A 48 -7.21 8.27 -13.98
C TYR A 48 -7.83 9.31 -13.04
N ARG A 49 -9.15 9.50 -13.11
CA ARG A 49 -9.89 10.37 -12.17
C ARG A 49 -9.79 9.86 -10.74
N PHE A 50 -9.74 8.54 -10.54
CA PHE A 50 -9.66 7.95 -9.21
C PHE A 50 -8.25 8.09 -8.62
N LYS A 51 -8.09 9.06 -7.72
CA LYS A 51 -6.93 9.13 -6.84
C LYS A 51 -7.23 8.34 -5.58
N ASN A 52 -6.39 7.37 -5.25
CA ASN A 52 -6.50 6.64 -4.00
C ASN A 52 -6.41 7.65 -2.83
N PRO A 53 -7.48 7.85 -2.03
CA PRO A 53 -7.47 8.81 -0.93
C PRO A 53 -6.68 8.30 0.29
N VAL A 54 -6.27 7.03 0.29
CA VAL A 54 -5.55 6.41 1.40
C VAL A 54 -4.07 6.80 1.35
N GLN A 55 -3.72 7.77 2.18
CA GLN A 55 -2.33 8.10 2.47
C GLN A 55 -1.80 7.14 3.53
N VAL A 56 -0.97 6.19 3.13
CA VAL A 56 -0.37 5.21 4.07
C VAL A 56 0.62 5.95 4.96
N GLN A 57 0.28 6.10 6.24
CA GLN A 57 1.21 6.68 7.20
C GLN A 57 2.40 5.73 7.44
N PRO A 58 3.62 6.26 7.61
CA PRO A 58 4.78 5.44 7.94
C PRO A 58 4.54 4.72 9.26
N ASN A 59 4.86 3.43 9.29
CA ASN A 59 4.67 2.56 10.45
C ASN A 59 5.99 1.88 10.81
N ARG A 60 6.00 1.02 11.83
CA ARG A 60 7.23 0.32 12.23
C ARG A 60 7.86 -0.51 11.10
N PHE A 61 7.05 -1.05 10.20
CA PHE A 61 7.50 -1.87 9.07
C PHE A 61 8.09 -1.03 7.94
N SER A 62 7.66 0.23 7.77
CA SER A 62 8.21 1.12 6.72
C SER A 62 9.69 1.48 6.95
N ARG A 63 10.25 1.15 8.11
CA ARG A 63 11.70 1.27 8.39
C ARG A 63 12.51 0.07 7.94
N THR A 64 11.90 -1.12 7.97
CA THR A 64 12.59 -2.40 7.75
C THR A 64 12.26 -3.02 6.41
N TRP A 65 11.15 -2.60 5.82
CA TRP A 65 10.61 -3.13 4.57
C TRP A 65 10.16 -1.99 3.68
N SER A 66 10.63 -2.00 2.44
CA SER A 66 10.15 -1.17 1.36
C SER A 66 9.94 -2.05 0.13
N GLU A 67 8.84 -1.84 -0.58
CA GLU A 67 8.60 -2.52 -1.83
C GLU A 67 9.73 -2.17 -2.82
N PRO A 68 10.36 -3.18 -3.45
CA PRO A 68 11.36 -2.90 -4.46
C PRO A 68 10.74 -2.10 -5.63
N PRO A 69 11.52 -1.22 -6.27
CA PRO A 69 11.02 -0.42 -7.39
C PRO A 69 10.62 -1.32 -8.56
N SER A 70 9.51 -0.98 -9.23
CA SER A 70 9.05 -1.76 -10.38
C SER A 70 10.01 -1.62 -11.57
N PRO A 71 10.05 -2.58 -12.51
CA PRO A 71 10.92 -2.49 -13.68
C PRO A 71 10.70 -1.21 -14.52
N GLU A 72 9.46 -0.76 -14.63
CA GLU A 72 9.10 0.50 -15.30
C GLU A 72 9.68 1.72 -14.57
N GLN A 73 9.55 1.78 -13.24
CA GLN A 73 10.16 2.84 -12.43
C GLN A 73 11.69 2.82 -12.56
N VAL A 74 12.30 1.64 -12.55
CA VAL A 74 13.73 1.48 -12.76
C VAL A 74 14.11 2.03 -14.13
N SER A 75 13.38 1.68 -15.19
CA SER A 75 13.62 2.21 -16.55
C SER A 75 13.53 3.74 -16.59
N MET A 76 12.49 4.33 -15.99
CA MET A 76 12.32 5.79 -15.93
C MET A 76 13.44 6.48 -15.16
N SER A 77 14.02 5.81 -14.17
CA SER A 77 15.12 6.32 -13.33
C SER A 77 16.52 6.14 -13.91
N GLY A 78 16.65 5.70 -15.17
CA GLY A 78 17.94 5.44 -15.82
C GLY A 78 18.41 3.99 -15.80
N GLY A 79 17.50 3.05 -15.48
CA GLY A 79 17.72 1.62 -15.56
C GLY A 79 18.49 1.00 -14.38
N TYR A 80 18.65 -0.31 -14.41
CA TYR A 80 19.32 -1.07 -13.35
C TYR A 80 20.79 -0.71 -13.17
N LEU A 81 21.46 -0.22 -14.23
CA LEU A 81 22.86 0.21 -14.16
C LEU A 81 23.02 1.41 -13.24
N MET A 82 22.25 2.49 -13.47
CA MET A 82 22.31 3.69 -12.64
C MET A 82 21.83 3.41 -11.21
N MET A 83 20.78 2.60 -11.06
CA MET A 83 20.34 2.12 -9.75
C MET A 83 21.47 1.39 -9.00
N GLY A 84 22.21 0.51 -9.69
CA GLY A 84 23.34 -0.23 -9.12
C GLY A 84 24.50 0.68 -8.69
N ILE A 85 24.88 1.64 -9.53
CA ILE A 85 25.93 2.62 -9.21
C ILE A 85 25.53 3.46 -7.99
N ASN A 86 24.32 4.01 -7.98
CA ASN A 86 23.82 4.82 -6.88
C ASN A 86 23.74 4.03 -5.57
N GLN A 87 23.27 2.78 -5.62
CA GLN A 87 23.27 1.90 -4.45
C GLN A 87 24.68 1.59 -3.95
N GLY A 88 25.62 1.35 -4.86
CA GLY A 88 27.03 1.11 -4.52
C GLY A 88 27.64 2.31 -3.79
N LEU A 89 27.44 3.52 -4.32
CA LEU A 89 27.90 4.76 -3.71
C LEU A 89 27.27 5.01 -2.34
N ALA A 90 25.96 4.79 -2.20
CA ALA A 90 25.26 4.94 -0.92
C ALA A 90 25.81 3.98 0.14
N LYS A 91 26.03 2.71 -0.20
CA LYS A 91 26.62 1.72 0.72
C LYS A 91 28.07 2.05 1.09
N ALA A 92 28.86 2.53 0.12
CA ALA A 92 30.23 2.96 0.37
C ALA A 92 30.25 4.14 1.35
N ALA A 93 29.39 5.15 1.14
CA ALA A 93 29.25 6.29 2.05
C ALA A 93 28.87 5.83 3.47
N GLN A 94 27.90 4.92 3.60
CA GLN A 94 27.53 4.34 4.91
C GLN A 94 28.71 3.63 5.58
N GLY A 95 29.49 2.86 4.82
CA GLY A 95 30.70 2.19 5.31
C GLY A 95 31.75 3.19 5.80
N VAL A 96 32.03 4.23 5.01
CA VAL A 96 32.95 5.31 5.39
C VAL A 96 32.46 6.00 6.65
N SER A 97 31.20 6.41 6.73
CA SER A 97 30.63 7.04 7.94
C SER A 97 30.75 6.14 9.17
N LYS A 98 30.61 4.81 9.02
CA LYS A 98 30.78 3.85 10.11
C LYS A 98 32.24 3.77 10.57
N LEU A 99 33.20 3.80 9.65
CA LEU A 99 34.63 3.75 9.96
C LEU A 99 35.16 5.06 10.55
N THR A 100 34.64 6.20 10.10
CA THR A 100 35.05 7.53 10.59
C THR A 100 34.36 7.93 11.89
N GLY A 101 33.43 7.12 12.40
CA GLY A 101 32.61 7.47 13.58
C GLY A 101 31.65 8.63 13.31
N GLY A 102 31.27 8.84 12.05
CA GLY A 102 30.31 9.87 11.67
C GLY A 102 28.96 9.66 12.37
N PRO A 103 28.26 10.74 12.74
CA PRO A 103 27.00 10.64 13.46
C PRO A 103 25.97 9.88 12.61
N ALA A 104 25.39 8.82 13.17
CA ALA A 104 24.26 8.15 12.56
C ALA A 104 23.06 9.11 12.56
N GLN A 105 22.37 9.23 11.42
CA GLN A 105 21.16 10.03 11.31
C GLN A 105 20.06 9.52 12.26
N ILE A 106 20.06 8.22 12.56
CA ILE A 106 19.15 7.59 13.51
C ILE A 106 20.00 7.00 14.64
N GLN A 107 19.84 7.56 15.84
CA GLN A 107 20.45 7.03 17.05
C GLN A 107 19.52 5.97 17.63
N SER A 108 20.04 4.76 17.86
CA SER A 108 19.30 3.77 18.65
C SER A 108 19.09 4.32 20.06
N ALA A 109 17.89 4.15 20.61
CA ALA A 109 17.64 4.45 21.99
C ALA A 109 18.47 3.49 22.87
N THR A 110 19.66 3.90 23.27
CA THR A 110 20.40 3.22 24.32
C THR A 110 19.71 3.58 25.63
N ALA A 111 19.30 2.56 26.41
CA ALA A 111 18.80 2.79 27.75
C ALA A 111 19.87 3.55 28.54
N ARG A 112 19.48 4.66 29.18
CA ARG A 112 20.38 5.30 30.14
C ARG A 112 20.70 4.26 31.22
N PRO A 113 21.94 4.19 31.72
CA PRO A 113 22.20 3.34 32.88
C PRO A 113 21.19 3.70 33.98
N PRO A 114 20.60 2.70 34.65
CA PRO A 114 19.68 2.98 35.75
C PRO A 114 20.41 3.83 36.79
N PRO A 115 19.70 4.74 37.49
CA PRO A 115 20.30 5.44 38.61
C PRO A 115 20.82 4.41 39.63
N GLU A 116 21.95 4.71 40.27
CA GLU A 116 22.47 3.91 41.38
C GLU A 116 21.40 3.83 42.47
N LEU A 117 21.08 2.61 42.92
CA LEU A 117 20.12 2.42 44.00
C LEU A 117 20.73 2.95 45.30
N THR A 118 19.95 3.71 46.06
CA THR A 118 20.31 4.05 47.44
C THR A 118 20.41 2.79 48.30
N GLU A 119 21.15 2.85 49.41
CA GLU A 119 21.34 1.71 50.31
C GLU A 119 20.00 1.13 50.81
N GLU A 120 19.02 1.98 51.05
CA GLU A 120 17.66 1.58 51.44
C GLU A 120 16.92 0.84 50.33
N GLU A 121 17.07 1.28 49.08
CA GLU A 121 16.47 0.64 47.91
C GLU A 121 17.14 -0.71 47.61
N GLN A 122 18.46 -0.82 47.81
CA GLN A 122 19.18 -2.08 47.68
C GLN A 122 18.72 -3.10 48.73
N ARG A 123 18.54 -2.67 49.98
CA ARG A 123 17.97 -3.53 51.04
C ARG A 123 16.59 -4.05 50.66
N ARG A 124 15.70 -3.17 50.21
CA ARG A 124 14.35 -3.55 49.78
C ARG A 124 14.39 -4.49 48.58
N ALA A 125 15.29 -4.27 47.63
CA ALA A 125 15.48 -5.15 46.48
C ALA A 125 15.95 -6.55 46.91
N MET A 126 16.87 -6.65 47.89
CA MET A 126 17.30 -7.94 48.45
C MET A 126 16.15 -8.68 49.16
N GLU A 127 15.33 -7.96 49.94
CA GLU A 127 14.15 -8.55 50.61
C GLU A 127 13.13 -9.10 49.60
N VAL A 128 12.87 -8.37 48.52
CA VAL A 128 11.95 -8.80 47.44
C VAL A 128 12.54 -9.96 46.64
N CYS A 129 13.84 -9.93 46.38
CA CYS A 129 14.55 -10.97 45.65
C CYS A 129 14.65 -12.29 46.44
N ALA A 130 14.83 -12.22 47.76
CA ALA A 130 14.78 -13.38 48.66
C ALA A 130 13.38 -14.03 48.67
N GLN A 131 12.31 -13.23 48.64
CA GLN A 131 10.93 -13.74 48.55
C GLN A 131 10.62 -14.41 47.20
N GLN A 132 11.25 -13.96 46.12
CA GLN A 132 11.04 -14.50 44.77
C GLN A 132 12.01 -15.65 44.42
N GLY A 133 12.91 -16.03 45.34
CA GLY A 133 13.85 -17.15 45.14
C GLY A 133 14.90 -16.92 44.06
N GLY A 134 15.09 -15.68 43.60
CA GLY A 134 15.94 -15.33 42.45
C GLY A 134 17.31 -14.76 42.81
N CYS A 135 17.68 -14.77 44.10
CA CYS A 135 18.90 -14.10 44.55
C CYS A 135 20.15 -14.95 44.32
N PRO A 136 21.22 -14.38 43.72
CA PRO A 136 22.50 -15.07 43.62
C PRO A 136 23.05 -15.28 45.04
N THR A 137 23.41 -16.51 45.37
CA THR A 137 24.20 -16.82 46.57
C THR A 137 25.49 -15.99 46.54
N PRO A 138 25.87 -15.33 47.64
CA PRO A 138 27.16 -14.63 47.70
C PRO A 138 28.28 -15.61 47.38
N LEU A 139 29.14 -15.27 46.41
CA LEU A 139 30.40 -16.00 46.20
C LEU A 139 31.31 -15.78 47.42
N PRO A 140 32.03 -16.81 47.88
CA PRO A 140 32.94 -16.72 49.02
C PRO A 140 34.14 -15.82 48.77
#